data_AF-A0A3D8GVZ9-F1
#
_entry.id   AF-A0A3D8GVZ9-F1
#
_cell.length_a   1.000
_cell.length_b   1.000
_cell.length_c   1.000
_cell.angle_alpha   90.00
_cell.angle_beta   90.00
_cell.angle_gamma   90.00
#
_symmetry.space_group_name_H-M   'P 1'
#
loop_
_entity.id
_entity.type
_entity.pdbx_description
1 polymer ?
#
loop_
_entity_poly.entity_id
_entity_poly.type
_entity_poly.pdbx_seq_one_letter_code
_entity_poly.pdbx_strand_id
1 'polypeptide(L)'
;MKTRKRWVFGIAIIFVLLVLAFTNPNEKDYYDFTEKKYGKSPEDSLYMSELERINFFVFSTYTPIFITEHGITHLGIMGKFFQISDGQFDYPIWLRLFK
;
A
#
# COMPACT_ATOMS: atom_id res chain seq x y z
N MET A 1 -27.30 -0.38 -30.16
CA MET A 1 -27.11 0.46 -28.94
C MET A 1 -26.49 -0.28 -27.74
N LYS A 2 -26.87 -1.53 -27.43
CA LYS A 2 -26.32 -2.27 -26.26
C LYS A 2 -24.81 -2.52 -26.31
N THR A 3 -24.25 -2.84 -27.48
CA THR A 3 -22.80 -3.08 -27.66
C THR A 3 -21.97 -1.83 -27.42
N ARG A 4 -22.33 -0.68 -27.99
CA ARG A 4 -21.63 0.60 -27.75
C ARG A 4 -21.59 0.97 -26.26
N LYS A 5 -22.69 0.77 -25.51
CA LYS A 5 -22.72 1.03 -24.05
C LYS A 5 -21.76 0.11 -23.27
N ARG A 6 -21.61 -1.16 -23.67
CA ARG A 6 -20.67 -2.10 -23.05
C ARG A 6 -19.21 -1.68 -23.27
N TRP A 7 -18.87 -1.22 -24.47
CA TRP A 7 -17.53 -0.71 -24.76
C TRP A 7 -17.19 0.55 -23.96
N VAL A 8 -18.12 1.50 -23.87
CA VAL A 8 -17.93 2.71 -23.05
C VAL A 8 -17.69 2.34 -21.58
N PHE A 9 -18.46 1.40 -21.04
CA PHE A 9 -18.27 0.94 -19.67
C PHE A 9 -16.92 0.23 -19.46
N GLY A 10 -16.52 -0.62 -20.41
CA GLY A 10 -15.22 -1.29 -20.37
C GLY A 10 -14.04 -0.30 -20.40
N ILE A 11 -14.11 0.70 -21.28
CA ILE A 11 -13.10 1.77 -21.36
C ILE A 11 -13.05 2.56 -20.05
N ALA A 12 -14.20 2.89 -19.46
CA ALA A 12 -14.25 3.61 -18.19
C ALA A 12 -13.59 2.81 -17.05
N ILE A 13 -13.82 1.49 -16.98
CA ILE A 13 -13.17 0.63 -15.98
C ILE A 13 -11.66 0.62 -16.21
N ILE A 14 -11.20 0.39 -17.44
CA ILE A 14 -9.76 0.38 -17.76
C ILE A 14 -9.13 1.71 -17.37
N PHE A 15 -9.79 2.82 -17.68
CA PHE A 15 -9.32 4.15 -17.30
C PHE A 15 -9.20 4.31 -15.78
N VAL A 16 -10.19 3.88 -15.01
CA VAL A 16 -10.12 3.90 -13.53
C VAL A 16 -8.97 3.04 -13.01
N LEU A 17 -8.81 1.82 -13.53
CA LEU A 17 -7.72 0.93 -13.13
C LEU A 17 -6.34 1.53 -13.44
N LEU A 18 -6.19 2.17 -14.60
CA LEU A 18 -4.96 2.89 -14.96
C LEU A 18 -4.70 4.03 -13.99
N VAL A 19 -5.70 4.86 -13.68
CA VAL A 19 -5.55 5.96 -12.71
C VAL A 19 -5.12 5.42 -11.35
N LEU A 20 -5.73 4.33 -10.86
CA LEU A 20 -5.35 3.74 -9.58
C LEU A 20 -3.91 3.17 -9.63
N ALA A 21 -3.52 2.50 -10.71
CA ALA A 21 -2.17 1.98 -10.87
C ALA A 21 -1.10 3.08 -10.93
N PHE A 22 -1.36 4.17 -11.69
CA PHE A 22 -0.44 5.30 -11.81
C PHE A 22 -0.36 6.16 -10.54
N THR A 23 -1.39 6.14 -9.70
CA THR A 23 -1.42 6.86 -8.41
C THR A 23 -1.13 5.95 -7.22
N ASN A 24 -0.80 4.68 -7.44
CA ASN A 24 -0.39 3.78 -6.38
C ASN A 24 0.94 4.30 -5.80
N PRO A 25 1.01 4.63 -4.50
CA PRO A 25 2.23 5.17 -3.92
C PRO A 25 3.38 4.16 -4.05
N ASN A 26 4.61 4.66 -4.01
CA ASN A 26 5.83 3.86 -3.98
C ASN A 26 6.41 3.81 -2.56
N GLU A 27 7.60 3.24 -2.43
CA GLU A 27 8.30 3.10 -1.14
C GLU A 27 8.80 4.45 -0.59
N LYS A 28 9.32 5.33 -1.44
CA LYS A 28 9.73 6.67 -1.01
C LYS A 28 8.53 7.46 -0.46
N ASP A 29 7.38 7.36 -1.11
CA ASP A 29 6.15 8.01 -0.64
C ASP A 29 5.75 7.51 0.76
N TYR A 30 6.04 6.24 1.08
CA TYR A 30 5.79 5.64 2.38
C TYR A 30 6.73 6.20 3.47
N TYR A 31 8.02 6.32 3.17
CA TYR A 31 8.97 6.95 4.09
C TYR A 31 8.61 8.42 4.35
N ASP A 32 8.34 9.20 3.29
CA ASP A 32 7.90 10.59 3.41
C ASP A 32 6.59 10.69 4.26
N PHE A 33 5.64 9.76 4.06
CA PHE A 33 4.40 9.70 4.82
C PHE A 33 4.64 9.41 6.31
N THR A 34 5.47 8.41 6.62
CA THR A 34 5.73 7.99 8.00
C THR A 34 6.53 9.03 8.76
N GLU A 35 7.53 9.66 8.14
CA GLU A 35 8.25 10.80 8.70
C GLU A 35 7.28 11.94 9.01
N LYS A 36 6.42 12.31 8.06
CA LYS A 36 5.42 13.37 8.28
C LYS A 36 4.40 13.04 9.38
N LYS A 37 3.97 11.78 9.49
CA LYS A 37 2.93 11.36 10.44
C LYS A 37 3.46 11.12 11.85
N TYR A 38 4.65 10.53 11.97
CA TYR A 38 5.22 10.06 13.23
C TYR A 38 6.48 10.82 13.66
N GLY A 39 6.98 11.75 12.84
CA GLY A 39 8.18 12.54 13.09
C GLY A 39 9.49 11.81 12.85
N LYS A 40 9.44 10.58 12.31
CA LYS A 40 10.62 9.74 12.01
C LYS A 40 10.30 8.75 10.90
N SER A 41 11.25 8.53 9.99
CA SER A 41 11.15 7.47 8.99
C SER A 41 11.54 6.12 9.63
N PRO A 42 10.82 5.02 9.34
CA PRO A 42 11.23 3.69 9.74
C PRO A 42 12.65 3.34 9.27
N GLU A 43 13.10 3.86 8.12
CA GLU A 43 14.45 3.60 7.57
C GLU A 43 15.57 4.17 8.46
N ASP A 44 15.28 5.19 9.28
CA ASP A 44 16.23 5.76 10.25
C ASP A 44 16.36 4.89 11.51
N SER A 45 15.47 3.90 11.69
CA SER A 45 15.48 3.03 12.86
C SER A 45 16.58 1.98 12.74
N LEU A 46 17.51 1.98 13.71
CA LEU A 46 18.53 0.93 13.86
C LEU A 46 17.95 -0.49 14.03
N TYR A 47 16.66 -0.59 14.34
CA TYR A 47 15.97 -1.86 14.56
C TYR A 47 15.13 -2.32 13.37
N MET A 48 14.96 -1.49 12.33
CA MET A 48 14.25 -1.91 11.13
C MET A 48 15.15 -2.82 10.31
N SER A 49 14.68 -4.02 10.01
CA SER A 49 15.41 -4.97 9.17
C SER A 49 15.01 -4.83 7.70
N GLU A 50 13.73 -4.69 7.42
CA GLU A 50 13.19 -4.62 6.06
C GLU A 50 11.83 -3.89 6.01
N LEU A 51 11.49 -3.39 4.83
CA LEU A 51 10.13 -2.95 4.51
C LEU A 51 9.46 -4.03 3.66
N GLU A 52 8.51 -4.74 4.24
CA GLU A 52 7.68 -5.65 3.46
C GLU A 52 6.70 -4.84 2.61
N ARG A 53 6.82 -4.99 1.28
CA ARG A 53 5.92 -4.36 0.32
C ARG A 53 5.27 -5.41 -0.58
N ILE A 54 3.93 -5.45 -0.60
CA ILE A 54 3.16 -6.33 -1.48
C ILE A 54 2.38 -5.46 -2.47
N ASN A 55 2.56 -5.68 -3.78
CA ASN A 55 1.93 -4.87 -4.83
C ASN A 55 0.77 -5.63 -5.50
N PHE A 56 -0.44 -5.09 -5.40
CA PHE A 56 -1.70 -5.66 -5.92
C PHE A 56 -2.21 -4.92 -7.16
N PHE A 57 -1.31 -4.39 -7.99
CA PHE A 57 -1.56 -3.62 -9.22
C PHE A 57 -2.17 -2.23 -8.99
N VAL A 58 -3.32 -2.12 -8.32
CA VAL A 58 -4.02 -0.83 -8.06
C VAL A 58 -3.83 -0.28 -6.65
N PHE A 59 -3.25 -1.08 -5.76
CA PHE A 59 -2.84 -0.69 -4.41
C PHE A 59 -1.63 -1.51 -4.00
N SER A 60 -0.98 -1.12 -2.90
CA SER A 60 0.08 -1.91 -2.28
C SER A 60 -0.09 -1.91 -0.76
N THR A 61 0.52 -2.85 -0.07
CA THR A 61 0.68 -2.80 1.39
C THR A 61 2.13 -2.59 1.77
N TYR A 62 2.34 -1.94 2.92
CA TYR A 62 3.64 -1.58 3.46
C TYR A 62 3.66 -1.94 4.93
N THR A 63 4.58 -2.80 5.33
CA THR A 63 4.77 -3.20 6.72
C THR A 63 6.25 -3.12 7.06
N PRO A 64 6.68 -2.19 7.93
CA PRO A 64 8.06 -2.16 8.39
C PRO A 64 8.26 -3.34 9.35
N ILE A 65 9.30 -4.13 9.14
CA ILE A 65 9.66 -5.24 10.01
C ILE A 65 10.80 -4.78 10.91
N PHE A 66 10.61 -4.90 12.23
CA PHE A 66 11.59 -4.55 13.25
C PHE A 66 12.14 -5.82 13.88
N ILE A 67 13.40 -6.14 13.60
CA ILE A 67 14.10 -7.37 14.00
C ILE A 67 13.40 -8.64 13.47
N THR A 68 12.28 -9.05 14.08
CA THR A 68 11.46 -10.20 13.70
C THR A 68 9.96 -9.91 13.73
N GLU A 69 9.57 -8.66 14.01
CA GLU A 69 8.20 -8.30 14.34
C GLU A 69 7.61 -7.33 13.33
N HIS A 70 6.33 -7.54 12.98
CA HIS A 70 5.63 -6.66 12.06
C HIS A 70 5.20 -5.37 12.77
N GLY A 71 5.62 -4.24 12.21
CA GLY A 71 5.13 -2.92 12.57
C GLY A 71 3.68 -2.71 12.13
N ILE A 72 3.26 -1.44 12.15
CA ILE A 72 1.93 -1.07 11.67
C ILE A 72 1.89 -1.24 10.15
N THR A 73 0.90 -1.99 9.65
CA THR A 73 0.69 -2.18 8.22
C THR A 73 -0.19 -1.06 7.65
N HIS A 74 0.26 -0.45 6.55
CA HIS A 74 -0.50 0.53 5.79
C HIS A 74 -0.83 0.02 4.39
N LEU A 75 -2.07 0.25 3.97
CA LEU A 75 -2.53 0.14 2.60
C LEU A 75 -2.28 1.46 1.87
N GLY A 76 -1.47 1.40 0.82
CA GLY A 76 -1.20 2.48 -0.11
C GLY A 76 -2.15 2.43 -1.31
N ILE A 77 -2.95 3.47 -1.52
CA ILE A 77 -3.84 3.62 -2.68
C ILE A 77 -4.06 5.11 -2.98
N MET A 78 -4.08 5.50 -4.26
CA MET A 78 -4.30 6.89 -4.68
C MET A 78 -3.39 7.92 -3.98
N GLY A 79 -2.11 7.60 -3.82
CA GLY A 79 -1.11 8.45 -3.18
C GLY A 79 -1.31 8.65 -1.67
N LYS A 80 -2.15 7.82 -1.03
CA LYS A 80 -2.47 7.91 0.39
C LYS A 80 -2.20 6.58 1.09
N PHE A 81 -1.98 6.67 2.39
CA PHE A 81 -1.75 5.53 3.26
C PHE A 81 -2.83 5.43 4.33
N PHE A 82 -3.41 4.24 4.45
CA PHE A 82 -4.44 3.91 5.43
C PHE A 82 -3.92 2.77 6.30
N GLN A 83 -3.96 2.93 7.62
CA GLN A 83 -3.60 1.84 8.51
C GLN A 83 -4.66 0.73 8.40
N ILE A 84 -4.22 -0.51 8.22
CA ILE A 84 -5.10 -1.70 8.11
C ILE A 84 -4.82 -2.77 9.16
N SER A 85 -3.75 -2.61 9.95
CA SER A 85 -3.53 -3.37 11.19
C SER A 85 -4.15 -2.64 12.38
N ASP A 86 -4.62 -3.35 13.42
CA ASP A 86 -5.17 -2.68 14.62
C ASP A 86 -4.06 -2.07 15.48
N GLY A 87 -2.82 -2.52 15.31
CA GLY A 87 -1.65 -1.94 15.98
C GLY A 87 -0.33 -2.48 15.44
N GLN A 88 0.70 -2.34 16.28
CA GLN A 88 1.96 -3.06 16.12
C GLN A 88 1.73 -4.54 16.47
N PHE A 89 2.41 -5.47 15.80
CA PHE A 89 2.30 -6.93 15.96
C PHE A 89 0.98 -7.56 15.47
N ASP A 90 0.05 -6.75 14.97
CA ASP A 90 -1.24 -7.22 14.44
C ASP A 90 -1.23 -7.28 12.91
N TYR A 91 -0.34 -8.12 12.36
CA TYR A 91 -0.20 -8.26 10.92
C TYR A 91 -1.47 -8.85 10.28
N PRO A 92 -2.07 -8.18 9.26
CA PRO A 92 -3.28 -8.67 8.63
C PRO A 92 -3.12 -10.08 8.05
N ILE A 93 -3.86 -11.04 8.61
CA ILE A 93 -3.69 -12.47 8.31
C ILE A 93 -3.79 -12.79 6.82
N TRP A 94 -4.67 -12.10 6.09
CA TRP A 94 -4.89 -12.31 4.67
C TRP A 94 -3.67 -11.94 3.80
N LEU A 95 -2.77 -11.07 4.28
CA LEU A 95 -1.55 -10.73 3.56
C LEU A 95 -0.53 -11.88 3.54
N ARG A 96 -0.62 -12.82 4.50
CA ARG A 96 0.22 -14.03 4.52
C ARG A 96 0.05 -14.90 3.27
N LEU A 97 -1.05 -14.74 2.52
CA LEU A 97 -1.29 -15.47 1.28
C LEU A 97 -0.49 -14.93 0.08
N PHE A 98 0.12 -13.76 0.23
CA PHE A 98 0.79 -13.03 -0.86
C PHE A 98 2.26 -12.73 -0.56
N LYS A 99 2.77 -13.23 0.57
CA LYS A 99 4.17 -13.15 0.97
C LYS A 99 4.99 -14.27 0.33
#